data_AF-R5EFP1-F1
#
_entry.id   AF-R5EFP1-F1
#
_cell.length_a   1.000
_cell.length_b   1.000
_cell.length_c   1.000
_cell.angle_alpha   90.00
_cell.angle_beta   90.00
_cell.angle_gamma   90.00
#
_symmetry.space_group_name_H-M   'P 1'
#
loop_
_entity.id
_entity.type
_entity.pdbx_description
1 polymer ?
#
loop_
_entity_poly.entity_id
_entity_poly.type
_entity_poly.pdbx_seq_one_letter_code
_entity_poly.pdbx_strand_id
1 'polypeptide(L)'
;MSNGEKIHHTISPKLGERCRTDKSIYYTLDFHVTPHLLRHTYITNLIHEGVDPKTVQYLAGHENSKVTMDIYAKVKYNKPWELAPVINQAFSTNSEKESA
;
A
#
# COMPACT_ATOMS: atom_id res chain seq x y z
N MET A 1 -14.58 -34.10 -33.00
CA MET A 1 -13.46 -33.60 -32.17
C MET A 1 -13.47 -32.08 -32.31
N SER A 2 -14.14 -31.37 -31.41
CA SER A 2 -14.35 -29.91 -31.52
C SER A 2 -13.29 -29.17 -30.71
N ASN A 3 -12.52 -28.35 -31.41
CA ASN A 3 -11.39 -27.59 -30.92
C ASN A 3 -11.84 -26.59 -29.83
N GLY A 4 -11.27 -26.69 -28.64
CA GLY A 4 -11.58 -25.78 -27.52
C GLY A 4 -11.01 -24.40 -27.75
N GLU A 5 -11.76 -23.54 -28.44
CA GLU A 5 -11.42 -22.12 -28.57
C GLU A 5 -11.71 -21.38 -27.26
N LYS A 6 -10.71 -20.66 -26.75
CA LYS A 6 -10.85 -19.79 -25.58
C LYS A 6 -11.57 -18.51 -26.00
N ILE A 7 -12.80 -18.34 -25.52
CA ILE A 7 -13.60 -17.14 -25.76
C ILE A 7 -13.19 -16.07 -24.72
N HIS A 8 -12.52 -15.00 -25.16
CA HIS A 8 -12.20 -13.87 -24.27
C HIS A 8 -13.37 -12.90 -24.24
N HIS A 9 -14.15 -12.94 -23.15
CA HIS A 9 -15.23 -11.97 -22.94
C HIS A 9 -14.68 -10.72 -22.23
N THR A 10 -14.55 -9.61 -22.96
CA THR A 10 -14.26 -8.31 -22.36
C THR A 10 -15.56 -7.67 -21.90
N ILE A 11 -15.70 -7.45 -20.58
CA ILE A 11 -16.83 -6.74 -19.99
C ILE A 11 -16.41 -5.30 -19.76
N SER A 12 -17.17 -4.35 -20.29
CA SER A 12 -17.02 -2.91 -20.02
C SER A 12 -18.17 -2.46 -19.13
N PRO A 13 -18.04 -2.58 -17.79
CA PRO A 13 -19.11 -2.18 -16.87
C PRO A 13 -19.33 -0.68 -16.93
N LYS A 14 -20.59 -0.22 -16.96
CA LYS A 14 -20.92 1.19 -16.71
C LYS A 14 -21.37 1.39 -15.27
N LEU A 15 -21.10 2.59 -14.75
CA LEU A 15 -21.50 2.97 -13.40
C LEU A 15 -23.02 2.82 -13.22
N GLY A 16 -23.42 2.12 -12.16
CA GLY A 16 -24.82 1.84 -11.83
C GLY A 16 -25.44 0.68 -12.60
N GLU A 17 -24.75 0.09 -13.60
CA GLU A 17 -25.23 -1.12 -14.26
C GLU A 17 -25.11 -2.34 -13.35
N ARG A 18 -26.02 -3.30 -13.54
CA ARG A 18 -25.97 -4.59 -12.86
C ARG A 18 -25.02 -5.53 -13.58
N CYS A 19 -24.31 -6.35 -12.82
CA CYS A 19 -23.48 -7.40 -13.39
C CYS A 19 -24.34 -8.35 -14.23
N ARG A 20 -23.81 -8.71 -15.41
CA ARG A 20 -24.52 -9.56 -16.39
C ARG A 20 -24.80 -10.96 -15.85
N THR A 21 -23.90 -11.48 -15.00
CA THR A 21 -23.97 -12.84 -14.44
C THR A 21 -24.79 -12.87 -13.16
N ASP A 22 -24.67 -11.86 -12.31
CA ASP A 22 -25.35 -11.78 -11.02
C ASP A 22 -26.01 -10.41 -10.86
N LYS A 23 -27.34 -10.40 -10.86
CA LYS A 23 -28.13 -9.16 -10.78
C LYS A 23 -28.11 -8.51 -9.39
N SER A 24 -27.56 -9.18 -8.37
CA SER A 24 -27.35 -8.59 -7.04
C SER A 24 -26.15 -7.66 -6.99
N ILE A 25 -25.22 -7.78 -7.94
CA ILE A 25 -23.99 -7.00 -7.99
C ILE A 25 -24.20 -5.77 -8.87
N TYR A 26 -23.88 -4.59 -8.32
CA TYR A 26 -23.88 -3.32 -9.05
C TYR A 26 -22.43 -2.85 -9.27
N TYR A 27 -22.14 -2.33 -10.44
CA TYR A 27 -20.86 -1.67 -10.71
C TYR A 27 -20.89 -0.26 -10.14
N THR A 28 -20.16 -0.04 -9.04
CA THR A 28 -20.17 1.24 -8.30
C THR A 28 -18.89 2.06 -8.46
N LEU A 29 -17.87 1.51 -9.13
CA LEU A 29 -16.59 2.18 -9.35
C LEU A 29 -16.61 2.85 -10.73
N ASP A 30 -16.32 4.15 -10.76
CA ASP A 30 -16.32 5.00 -11.95
C ASP A 30 -14.89 5.28 -12.49
N PHE A 31 -13.88 4.69 -11.88
CA PHE A 31 -12.48 4.84 -12.28
C PHE A 31 -11.80 3.49 -12.55
N HIS A 32 -10.70 3.54 -13.30
CA HIS A 32 -9.94 2.34 -13.64
C HIS A 32 -9.13 1.84 -12.43
N VAL A 33 -9.56 0.71 -11.86
CA VAL A 33 -8.82 0.04 -10.77
C VAL A 33 -7.83 -0.96 -11.36
N THR A 34 -6.57 -0.84 -10.97
CA THR A 34 -5.54 -1.83 -11.26
C THR A 34 -5.18 -2.61 -9.99
N PRO A 35 -4.71 -3.88 -10.10
CA PRO A 35 -4.22 -4.63 -8.95
C PRO A 35 -3.13 -3.87 -8.15
N HIS A 36 -2.31 -3.07 -8.82
CA HIS A 36 -1.31 -2.23 -8.18
C HIS A 36 -1.92 -1.16 -7.26
N LEU A 37 -3.04 -0.55 -7.65
CA LEU A 37 -3.72 0.44 -6.81
C LEU A 37 -4.23 -0.17 -5.51
N LEU A 38 -4.82 -1.38 -5.59
CA LEU A 38 -5.27 -2.11 -4.40
C LEU A 38 -4.10 -2.46 -3.47
N ARG A 39 -2.95 -2.84 -4.03
CA ARG A 39 -1.72 -3.09 -3.26
C ARG A 39 -1.24 -1.83 -2.52
N HIS A 40 -1.30 -0.66 -3.15
CA HIS A 40 -0.96 0.61 -2.51
C HIS A 40 -1.91 0.96 -1.36
N THR A 41 -3.22 0.75 -1.53
CA THR A 41 -4.20 0.94 -0.47
C THR A 41 -3.93 0.04 0.73
N TYR A 42 -3.64 -1.25 0.48
CA TYR A 42 -3.31 -2.20 1.54
C TYR A 42 -2.07 -1.77 2.34
N ILE A 43 -0.99 -1.41 1.66
CA ILE A 43 0.26 -0.93 2.28
C ILE A 43 0.00 0.32 3.13
N THR A 44 -0.74 1.29 2.58
CA THR A 44 -1.04 2.56 3.27
C THR A 44 -1.82 2.31 4.55
N ASN A 45 -2.81 1.42 4.53
CA ASN A 45 -3.60 1.07 5.71
C ASN A 45 -2.74 0.42 6.79
N LEU A 46 -1.86 -0.53 6.44
CA LEU A 46 -0.97 -1.15 7.43
C LEU A 46 -0.03 -0.14 8.10
N ILE A 47 0.51 0.80 7.32
CA ILE A 47 1.38 1.86 7.85
C ILE A 47 0.58 2.81 8.75
N HIS A 48 -0.67 3.12 8.39
CA HIS A 48 -1.55 3.95 9.20
C HIS A 48 -1.85 3.33 10.57
N GLU A 49 -2.05 2.01 10.61
CA GLU A 49 -2.22 1.21 11.84
C GLU A 49 -0.90 1.03 12.64
N GLY A 50 0.21 1.63 12.19
CA GLY A 50 1.48 1.62 12.90
C GLY A 50 2.30 0.34 12.73
N VAL A 51 1.95 -0.54 11.79
CA VAL A 51 2.72 -1.75 11.46
C VAL A 51 4.12 -1.34 10.99
N ASP A 52 5.14 -2.07 11.44
CA ASP A 52 6.51 -1.74 11.07
C ASP A 52 6.74 -1.93 9.55
N PRO A 53 7.59 -1.11 8.92
CA PRO A 53 7.73 -1.07 7.47
C PRO A 53 8.32 -2.34 6.89
N LYS A 54 9.13 -3.05 7.67
CA LYS A 54 9.77 -4.30 7.26
C LYS A 54 8.74 -5.42 7.23
N THR A 55 7.83 -5.45 8.20
CA THR A 55 6.65 -6.32 8.18
C THR A 55 5.70 -5.95 7.05
N VAL A 56 5.42 -4.66 6.82
CA VAL A 56 4.59 -4.23 5.68
C VAL A 56 5.23 -4.62 4.35
N GLN A 57 6.55 -4.47 4.20
CA GLN A 57 7.27 -4.88 3.00
C GLN A 57 7.19 -6.40 2.76
N TYR A 58 7.34 -7.19 3.83
CA TYR A 58 7.19 -8.64 3.78
C TYR A 58 5.77 -9.05 3.37
N LEU A 59 4.74 -8.50 4.03
CA LEU A 59 3.33 -8.76 3.72
C LEU A 59 2.94 -8.31 2.31
N ALA A 60 3.49 -7.21 1.85
CA ALA A 60 3.23 -6.70 0.51
C ALA A 60 3.90 -7.53 -0.58
N GLY A 61 4.92 -8.35 -0.26
CA GLY A 61 5.62 -9.23 -1.22
C GLY A 61 6.51 -8.49 -2.22
N HIS A 62 7.16 -7.38 -1.83
CA HIS A 62 8.00 -6.58 -2.72
C HIS A 62 9.48 -7.02 -2.68
N GLU A 63 10.05 -7.41 -3.84
CA GLU A 63 11.50 -7.41 -4.05
C GLU A 63 12.08 -5.98 -4.16
N ASN A 64 11.27 -5.00 -4.58
CA ASN A 64 11.71 -3.61 -4.75
C ASN A 64 10.75 -2.63 -4.03
N SER A 65 11.28 -1.96 -3.01
CA SER A 65 10.54 -1.28 -1.92
C SER A 65 10.36 0.22 -2.10
N LYS A 66 10.65 0.79 -3.29
CA LYS A 66 10.63 2.26 -3.49
C LYS A 66 9.34 2.93 -3.03
N VAL A 67 8.18 2.44 -3.48
CA VAL A 67 6.90 3.06 -3.11
C VAL A 67 6.53 2.83 -1.64
N THR A 68 6.86 1.67 -1.08
CA THR A 68 6.64 1.36 0.35
C THR A 68 7.43 2.31 1.23
N MET A 69 8.68 2.61 0.86
CA MET A 69 9.55 3.49 1.60
C MET A 69 9.16 4.97 1.46
N ASP A 70 8.74 5.40 0.27
CA ASP A 70 8.26 6.78 0.04
C ASP A 70 6.95 7.05 0.81
N ILE A 71 6.01 6.09 0.84
CA ILE A 71 4.79 6.18 1.66
C ILE A 71 5.15 6.13 3.15
N TYR A 72 6.04 5.24 3.56
CA TYR A 72 6.52 5.17 4.94
C TYR A 72 7.10 6.50 5.42
N ALA A 73 7.96 7.12 4.60
CA ALA A 73 8.60 8.38 4.90
C ALA A 73 7.57 9.49 5.16
N LYS A 74 6.56 9.56 4.29
CA LYS A 74 5.51 10.57 4.34
C LYS A 74 4.46 10.31 5.44
N VAL A 75 4.11 9.07 5.74
CA VAL A 75 3.08 8.78 6.76
C VAL A 75 3.66 8.84 8.16
N LYS A 76 4.87 8.30 8.37
CA LYS A 76 5.47 8.24 9.71
C LYS A 76 6.27 9.49 10.08
N TYR A 77 7.01 10.08 9.15
CA TYR A 77 7.93 11.18 9.46
C TYR A 77 7.45 12.57 9.02
N ASN A 78 6.21 12.72 8.57
CA ASN A 78 5.64 14.04 8.26
C ASN A 78 5.26 14.87 9.50
N LYS A 79 5.88 14.56 10.64
CA LYS A 79 5.83 15.32 11.89
C LYS A 79 7.25 15.64 12.36
N PRO A 80 7.99 16.49 11.62
CA PRO A 80 9.39 16.76 11.90
C PRO A 80 9.63 17.28 13.34
N TRP A 81 8.65 17.99 13.91
CA TRP A 81 8.72 18.53 15.28
C TRP A 81 8.67 17.46 16.38
N GLU A 82 7.95 16.34 16.18
CA GLU A 82 7.88 15.23 17.16
C GLU A 82 9.17 14.38 17.15
N LEU A 83 9.90 14.38 16.03
CA LEU A 83 11.08 13.54 15.83
C LEU A 83 12.38 14.22 16.22
N ALA A 84 12.47 15.54 16.05
CA ALA A 84 13.62 16.34 16.43
C ALA A 84 14.13 16.07 17.86
N PRO A 85 13.29 16.05 18.92
CA PRO A 85 13.78 15.80 20.28
C PRO A 85 14.31 14.37 20.48
N VAL A 86 13.68 13.36 19.89
CA VAL A 86 14.12 11.95 19.97
C VAL A 86 15.47 11.75 19.29
N ILE A 87 15.65 12.38 18.12
CA ILE A 87 16.90 12.34 17.36
C ILE A 87 18.02 13.03 18.15
N ASN A 88 17.77 14.25 18.65
CA ASN A 88 18.75 14.99 19.45
C ASN A 88 19.15 14.20 20.70
N GLN A 89 18.20 13.57 21.39
CA GLN A 89 18.47 12.74 22.57
C GLN A 89 19.36 11.52 22.24
N ALA A 90 19.09 10.82 21.14
CA ALA A 90 19.89 9.67 20.71
C ALA A 90 21.35 10.05 20.39
N PHE A 91 21.56 11.22 19.78
CA PHE A 91 22.91 11.73 19.52
C PHE A 91 23.62 12.22 20.79
N SER A 92 22.92 12.83 21.74
CA SER A 92 23.50 13.24 23.03
C SER A 92 23.99 12.04 23.85
N THR A 93 23.23 10.95 23.90
CA THR A 93 23.58 9.74 24.68
C THR A 93 24.83 9.00 24.18
N ASN A 94 25.23 9.21 22.94
CA ASN A 94 26.43 8.59 22.38
C ASN A 94 27.72 9.35 22.72
N SER A 95 27.63 10.65 23.06
CA SER A 95 28.81 11.45 23.42
C SER A 95 29.40 11.09 24.80
N GLU A 96 28.58 10.57 25.71
CA GLU A 96 29.01 10.19 27.07
C GLU A 96 29.71 8.83 27.12
N LYS A 97 29.53 7.97 26.10
CA LYS A 97 30.12 6.63 26.04
C LYS A 97 31.48 6.55 25.37
N GLU A 98 31.94 7.64 24.76
CA GLU A 98 33.23 7.72 24.06
C GLU A 98 34.32 8.39 24.92
N SER A 99 33.98 8.77 26.17
CA SER A 99 34.87 9.43 27.14
C SER A 99 35.21 8.56 28.37
N ALA A 100 35.00 7.25 28.30
CA ALA A 100 35.30 6.28 29.38
C ALA A 100 36.31 5.23 28.91
#